data_AF-A0A1B7LV57-F1
#
_entry.id   AF-A0A1B7LV57-F1
#
_cell.length_a   1.000
_cell.length_b   1.000
_cell.length_c   1.000
_cell.angle_alpha   90.00
_cell.angle_beta   90.00
_cell.angle_gamma   90.00
#
_symmetry.space_group_name_H-M   'P 1'
#
loop_
_entity.id
_entity.type
_entity.pdbx_description
1 polymer ?
#
loop_
_entity_poly.entity_id
_entity_poly.type
_entity_poly.pdbx_seq_one_letter_code
_entity_poly.pdbx_strand_id
1 'polypeptide(L)'
;MSNSDVNEPNRLISFPIDQWGVPDNPNVGMVIGSDNTGERFNLVAVAPDGTVGSAAFRDRPDAETTVGLINKTLDSPATGRMGGPFVMFRKGKFKQGIRWVGFDLKTVQGKPAPDTDNPRAMVWLLPASDEKSVALVDTRDPDNYRPIGFFFTVDDANAFVDTMDAIVSSISESAG
;
A
#
# COMPACT_ATOMS: atom_id res chain seq x y z
N MET A 1 -3.39 -26.16 -32.75
CA MET A 1 -4.07 -24.86 -32.57
C MET A 1 -4.75 -24.90 -31.22
N SER A 2 -4.15 -24.22 -30.22
CA SER A 2 -4.75 -24.08 -28.89
C SER A 2 -5.40 -22.70 -28.84
N ASN A 3 -6.73 -22.68 -28.90
CA ASN A 3 -7.52 -21.46 -28.74
C ASN A 3 -7.77 -21.24 -27.25
N SER A 4 -7.20 -20.17 -26.70
CA SER A 4 -7.94 -19.18 -25.89
C SER A 4 -7.00 -18.06 -25.42
N ASP A 5 -6.44 -17.30 -26.38
CA ASP A 5 -5.88 -15.96 -26.15
C ASP A 5 -6.95 -14.88 -26.41
N VAL A 6 -8.17 -15.10 -25.90
CA VAL A 6 -9.27 -14.14 -26.07
C VAL A 6 -9.93 -13.91 -24.71
N ASN A 7 -9.73 -12.71 -24.17
CA ASN A 7 -10.36 -12.07 -22.99
C ASN A 7 -9.61 -12.10 -21.65
N GLU A 8 -8.53 -11.33 -21.53
CA GLU A 8 -8.34 -10.52 -20.30
C GLU A 8 -8.04 -9.06 -20.70
N PRO A 9 -9.06 -8.26 -21.07
CA PRO A 9 -8.87 -6.84 -21.38
C PRO A 9 -8.44 -5.98 -20.17
N ASN A 10 -8.25 -6.60 -18.98
CA ASN A 10 -7.97 -5.93 -17.71
C ASN A 10 -6.67 -6.39 -17.03
N ARG A 11 -5.71 -7.00 -17.73
CA ARG A 11 -4.36 -7.17 -17.16
C ARG A 11 -3.60 -5.85 -17.22
N LEU A 12 -3.90 -4.96 -16.27
CA LEU A 12 -3.13 -3.73 -16.04
C LEU A 12 -1.65 -4.02 -15.73
N ILE A 13 -1.34 -5.22 -15.22
CA ILE A 13 0.01 -5.68 -14.88
C ILE A 13 0.27 -7.03 -15.54
N SER A 14 1.40 -7.11 -16.26
CA SER A 14 1.87 -8.32 -16.95
C SER A 14 3.08 -8.97 -16.28
N PHE A 15 3.93 -8.17 -15.62
CA PHE A 15 5.11 -8.66 -14.92
C PHE A 15 5.12 -8.15 -13.47
N PRO A 16 4.62 -8.93 -12.50
CA PRO A 16 4.59 -8.51 -11.10
C PRO A 16 6.02 -8.41 -10.54
N ILE A 17 6.29 -7.32 -9.83
CA ILE A 17 7.45 -7.19 -8.94
C ILE A 17 7.14 -7.91 -7.62
N ASP A 18 5.97 -7.63 -7.04
CA ASP A 18 5.49 -8.30 -5.83
C ASP A 18 3.96 -8.26 -5.73
N GLN A 19 3.40 -9.17 -4.94
CA GLN A 19 1.96 -9.31 -4.72
C GLN A 19 1.64 -9.73 -3.28
N TRP A 20 0.55 -9.18 -2.76
CA TRP A 20 0.05 -9.44 -1.41
C TRP A 20 -1.43 -9.75 -1.48
N GLY A 21 -1.91 -10.61 -0.59
CA GLY A 21 -3.32 -10.99 -0.56
C GLY A 21 -3.75 -11.43 0.83
N VAL A 22 -5.07 -11.51 1.02
CA VAL A 22 -5.67 -12.06 2.23
C VAL A 22 -5.79 -13.58 2.07
N PRO A 23 -5.19 -14.41 2.96
CA PRO A 23 -5.15 -15.86 2.81
C PRO A 23 -6.53 -16.52 2.59
N ASP A 24 -7.54 -16.05 3.32
CA ASP A 24 -8.90 -16.61 3.28
C ASP A 24 -9.83 -15.88 2.31
N ASN A 25 -9.33 -14.89 1.56
CA ASN A 25 -10.10 -14.18 0.55
C ASN A 25 -9.24 -13.92 -0.71
N PRO A 26 -9.25 -14.84 -1.69
CA PRO A 26 -8.38 -14.75 -2.87
C PRO A 26 -8.72 -13.58 -3.80
N ASN A 27 -9.85 -12.91 -3.60
CA ASN A 27 -10.25 -11.74 -4.38
C ASN A 27 -9.72 -10.42 -3.80
N VAL A 28 -9.14 -10.45 -2.59
CA VAL A 28 -8.62 -9.25 -1.93
C VAL A 28 -7.11 -9.30 -1.90
N GLY A 29 -6.49 -8.26 -2.45
CA GLY A 29 -5.05 -8.18 -2.54
C GLY A 29 -4.59 -7.03 -3.39
N MET A 30 -3.27 -6.87 -3.47
CA MET A 30 -2.63 -5.87 -4.30
C MET A 30 -1.40 -6.42 -4.97
N VAL A 31 -1.06 -5.85 -6.12
CA VAL A 31 0.12 -6.21 -6.91
C VAL A 31 0.78 -4.93 -7.39
N ILE A 32 2.11 -4.91 -7.36
CA ILE A 32 2.92 -3.89 -8.01
C ILE A 32 3.71 -4.58 -9.12
N GLY A 33 3.67 -4.03 -10.32
CA GLY A 33 4.40 -4.60 -11.45
C GLY A 33 4.39 -3.71 -12.68
N SER A 34 4.96 -4.21 -13.77
CA SER A 34 4.93 -3.52 -15.05
C SER A 34 3.79 -3.99 -15.94
N ASP A 35 3.37 -3.13 -16.86
CA ASP A 35 2.53 -3.51 -17.99
C ASP A 35 3.27 -4.45 -18.96
N ASN A 36 2.62 -4.82 -20.06
CA ASN A 36 3.17 -5.70 -21.10
C ASN A 36 4.37 -5.10 -21.87
N THR A 37 4.59 -3.79 -21.78
CA THR A 37 5.74 -3.11 -22.40
C THR A 37 6.98 -3.16 -21.52
N GLY A 38 6.81 -3.33 -20.20
CA GLY A 38 7.90 -3.24 -19.24
C GLY A 38 8.38 -1.81 -18.97
N GLU A 39 7.73 -0.80 -19.57
CA GLU A 39 8.11 0.60 -19.45
C GLU A 39 7.27 1.36 -18.42
N ARG A 40 6.08 0.86 -18.08
CA ARG A 40 5.18 1.50 -17.11
C ARG A 40 4.95 0.59 -15.93
N PHE A 41 5.04 1.17 -14.73
CA PHE A 41 4.88 0.47 -13.47
C PHE A 41 3.63 0.99 -12.76
N ASN A 42 2.79 0.07 -12.32
CA ASN A 42 1.55 0.40 -11.63
C ASN A 42 1.38 -0.46 -10.38
N LEU A 43 0.62 0.09 -9.43
CA LEU A 43 -0.02 -0.64 -8.35
C LEU A 43 -1.46 -0.90 -8.76
N VAL A 44 -1.95 -2.10 -8.52
CA VAL A 44 -3.38 -2.43 -8.57
C VAL A 44 -3.78 -3.06 -7.24
N ALA A 45 -4.84 -2.56 -6.63
CA ALA A 45 -5.42 -3.06 -5.39
C ALA A 45 -6.88 -3.44 -5.60
N VAL A 46 -7.31 -4.57 -5.03
CA VAL A 46 -8.70 -5.04 -5.05
C VAL A 46 -9.18 -5.10 -3.60
N ALA A 47 -10.10 -4.19 -3.27
CA ALA A 47 -10.65 -4.03 -1.93
C ALA A 47 -11.68 -5.13 -1.60
N PRO A 48 -12.04 -5.31 -0.31
CA PRO A 48 -13.02 -6.32 0.12
C PRO A 48 -14.41 -6.21 -0.53
N ASP A 49 -14.81 -5.02 -0.95
CA ASP A 49 -16.08 -4.78 -1.65
C ASP A 49 -16.00 -5.02 -3.17
N GLY A 50 -14.84 -5.43 -3.68
CA GLY A 50 -14.57 -5.64 -5.10
C GLY A 50 -14.13 -4.38 -5.85
N THR A 51 -14.01 -3.23 -5.18
CA THR A 51 -13.49 -2.00 -5.80
C THR A 51 -12.03 -2.20 -6.20
N VAL A 52 -11.70 -1.78 -7.43
CA VAL A 52 -10.32 -1.81 -7.93
C VAL A 52 -9.74 -0.41 -7.91
N GLY A 53 -8.63 -0.24 -7.20
CA GLY A 53 -7.84 0.99 -7.17
C GLY A 53 -6.51 0.84 -7.90
N SER A 54 -6.01 1.96 -8.44
CA SER A 54 -4.70 1.98 -9.10
C SER A 54 -3.85 3.21 -8.80
N ALA A 55 -2.53 3.00 -8.77
CA ALA A 55 -1.54 4.07 -8.73
C ALA A 55 -0.47 3.87 -9.79
N ALA A 56 0.03 4.97 -10.35
CA ALA A 56 1.16 4.97 -11.27
C ALA A 56 2.46 5.30 -10.55
N PHE A 57 3.54 4.63 -10.95
CA PHE A 57 4.91 4.97 -10.57
C PHE A 57 5.62 5.67 -11.73
N ARG A 58 6.56 6.57 -11.41
CA ARG A 58 7.34 7.24 -12.45
C ARG A 58 8.25 6.27 -13.20
N ASP A 59 8.86 5.35 -12.45
CA ASP A 59 9.87 4.43 -12.93
C ASP A 59 9.93 3.18 -12.03
N ARG A 60 10.80 2.25 -12.42
CA ARG A 60 11.05 1.00 -11.69
C ARG A 60 11.59 1.25 -10.27
N PRO A 61 12.60 2.11 -10.03
CA PRO A 61 13.08 2.42 -8.69
C PRO A 61 11.99 2.89 -7.72
N ASP A 62 11.04 3.71 -8.17
CA ASP A 62 9.91 4.16 -7.36
C ASP A 62 8.98 2.99 -6.99
N ALA A 63 8.70 2.09 -7.94
CA ALA A 63 7.92 0.88 -7.70
C ALA A 63 8.63 -0.08 -6.72
N GLU A 64 9.93 -0.34 -6.92
CA GLU A 64 10.74 -1.20 -6.05
C GLU A 64 10.90 -0.61 -4.63
N THR A 65 11.02 0.72 -4.53
CA THR A 65 11.02 1.42 -3.24
C THR A 65 9.70 1.20 -2.52
N THR A 66 8.58 1.30 -3.22
CA THR A 66 7.25 1.08 -2.66
C THR A 66 7.08 -0.37 -2.18
N VAL A 67 7.48 -1.35 -2.99
CA VAL A 67 7.51 -2.78 -2.60
C VAL A 67 8.33 -2.98 -1.33
N GLY A 68 9.53 -2.41 -1.27
CA GLY A 68 10.40 -2.51 -0.10
C GLY A 68 9.81 -1.89 1.17
N LEU A 69 9.06 -0.79 1.05
CA LEU A 69 8.35 -0.17 2.18
C LEU A 69 7.20 -1.06 2.65
N ILE A 70 6.35 -1.53 1.73
CA ILE A 70 5.22 -2.41 2.05
C ILE A 70 5.70 -3.70 2.72
N ASN A 71 6.69 -4.39 2.13
CA ASN A 71 7.24 -5.63 2.70
C ASN A 71 7.80 -5.40 4.10
N LYS A 72 8.63 -4.36 4.29
CA LYS A 72 9.17 -4.08 5.62
C LYS A 72 8.09 -3.75 6.64
N THR A 73 7.02 -3.07 6.24
CA THR A 73 5.89 -2.78 7.12
C THR A 73 5.08 -4.04 7.44
N LEU A 74 4.78 -4.89 6.46
CA LEU A 74 4.01 -6.13 6.65
C LEU A 74 4.78 -7.23 7.39
N ASP A 75 6.10 -7.32 7.18
CA ASP A 75 7.00 -8.25 7.87
C ASP A 75 7.37 -7.80 9.29
N SER A 76 6.86 -6.64 9.74
CA SER A 76 7.16 -6.15 11.08
C SER A 76 6.41 -6.96 12.15
N PRO A 77 7.06 -7.31 13.27
CA PRO A 77 6.43 -8.07 14.34
C PRO A 77 5.32 -7.30 15.07
N ALA A 78 5.27 -5.98 14.94
CA ALA A 78 4.13 -5.17 15.32
C ALA A 78 3.88 -4.09 14.28
N THR A 79 2.61 -3.85 13.96
CA THR A 79 2.21 -2.82 13.00
C THR A 79 1.14 -1.93 13.62
N GLY A 80 1.32 -0.61 13.49
CA GLY A 80 0.38 0.40 13.96
C GLY A 80 -0.24 1.16 12.80
N ARG A 81 -1.53 1.48 12.91
CA ARG A 81 -2.29 2.25 11.92
C ARG A 81 -2.73 3.59 12.51
N MET A 82 -2.39 4.70 11.83
CA MET A 82 -2.79 6.06 12.20
C MET A 82 -3.47 6.80 11.03
N GLY A 83 -4.40 7.69 11.36
CA GLY A 83 -5.24 8.41 10.39
C GLY A 83 -6.72 7.99 10.48
N GLY A 84 -7.60 8.63 9.70
CA GLY A 84 -9.02 8.27 9.60
C GLY A 84 -9.25 7.02 8.74
N PRO A 85 -10.50 6.57 8.53
CA PRO A 85 -10.79 5.43 7.65
C PRO A 85 -10.58 5.74 6.16
N PHE A 86 -10.52 7.02 5.77
CA PHE A 86 -10.38 7.46 4.37
C PHE A 86 -9.29 8.53 4.25
N VAL A 87 -8.67 8.63 3.06
CA VAL A 87 -7.61 9.63 2.80
C VAL A 87 -8.11 11.06 2.84
N MET A 88 -9.35 11.31 2.41
CA MET A 88 -10.02 12.60 2.53
C MET A 88 -11.41 12.44 3.14
N PHE A 89 -11.63 13.05 4.31
CA PHE A 89 -12.95 13.09 4.93
C PHE A 89 -13.80 14.20 4.28
N ARG A 90 -15.07 13.89 3.92
CA ARG A 90 -15.96 14.80 3.17
C ARG A 90 -16.05 16.19 3.81
N LYS A 91 -15.86 17.20 2.94
CA LYS A 91 -16.12 18.65 3.05
C LYS A 91 -15.91 19.29 4.44
N GLY A 92 -14.73 19.92 4.60
CA GLY A 92 -14.52 20.98 5.58
C GLY A 92 -13.64 20.65 6.77
N LYS A 93 -13.10 19.43 6.92
CA LYS A 93 -12.20 19.11 8.04
C LYS A 93 -11.04 18.19 7.61
N PHE A 94 -9.84 18.76 7.74
CA PHE A 94 -8.49 18.16 7.82
C PHE A 94 -8.12 17.07 6.81
N LYS A 95 -7.11 17.39 5.99
CA LYS A 95 -6.32 16.41 5.25
C LYS A 95 -5.51 15.57 6.23
N GLN A 96 -6.00 14.40 6.61
CA GLN A 96 -5.23 13.44 7.40
C GLN A 96 -4.70 12.38 6.47
N GLY A 97 -3.38 12.34 6.31
CA GLY A 97 -2.74 11.20 5.67
C GLY A 97 -3.03 9.90 6.42
N ILE A 98 -2.87 8.79 5.72
CA ILE A 98 -3.03 7.45 6.27
C ILE A 98 -1.66 6.80 6.34
N ARG A 99 -1.27 6.31 7.52
CA ARG A 99 0.01 5.62 7.68
C ARG A 99 -0.12 4.29 8.40
N TRP A 100 0.58 3.30 7.87
CA TRP A 100 0.92 2.06 8.56
C TRP A 100 2.39 2.11 8.91
N VAL A 101 2.70 1.84 10.17
CA VAL A 101 4.07 1.90 10.70
C VAL A 101 4.40 0.53 11.25
N GLY A 102 5.47 -0.06 10.73
CA GLY A 102 6.04 -1.31 11.23
C GLY A 102 7.09 -1.04 12.29
N PHE A 103 7.09 -1.84 13.35
CA PHE A 103 8.00 -1.73 14.49
C PHE A 103 8.66 -3.06 14.77
N ASP A 104 9.94 -3.02 15.12
CA ASP A 104 10.57 -4.12 15.86
C ASP A 104 10.10 -4.09 17.32
N LEU A 105 10.32 -5.19 18.05
CA LEU A 105 9.96 -5.29 19.46
C LEU A 105 11.16 -4.97 20.35
N LYS A 106 10.94 -4.15 21.38
CA LYS A 106 11.86 -3.94 22.51
C LYS A 106 11.26 -4.49 23.79
N THR A 107 12.11 -4.73 24.78
CA THR A 107 11.65 -5.15 26.11
C THR A 107 11.38 -3.93 26.97
N VAL A 108 10.13 -3.76 27.42
CA VAL A 108 9.71 -2.72 28.36
C VAL A 108 9.09 -3.39 29.57
N GLN A 109 9.65 -3.13 30.76
CA GLN A 109 9.18 -3.73 32.02
C GLN A 109 9.06 -5.28 31.95
N GLY A 110 10.01 -5.93 31.27
CA GLY A 110 10.06 -7.39 31.12
C GLY A 110 9.06 -7.97 30.11
N LYS A 111 8.36 -7.14 29.33
CA LYS A 111 7.42 -7.59 28.29
C LYS A 111 7.82 -7.06 26.91
N PRO A 112 7.57 -7.81 25.83
CA PRO A 112 7.76 -7.29 24.48
C PRO A 112 6.75 -6.15 24.22
N ALA A 113 7.25 -5.05 23.71
CA ALA A 113 6.47 -3.89 23.29
C ALA A 113 7.06 -3.30 22.00
N PRO A 114 6.26 -2.68 21.12
CA PRO A 114 6.76 -2.03 19.92
C PRO A 114 7.82 -0.96 20.23
N ASP A 115 8.92 -0.92 19.48
CA ASP A 115 9.88 0.19 19.57
C ASP A 115 9.38 1.40 18.77
N THR A 116 8.49 2.19 19.38
CA THR A 116 7.91 3.37 18.75
C THR A 116 8.88 4.51 18.48
N ASP A 117 10.08 4.47 19.08
CA ASP A 117 11.11 5.50 18.91
C ASP A 117 11.91 5.27 17.61
N ASN A 118 12.00 4.02 17.14
CA ASN A 118 12.73 3.63 15.94
C ASN A 118 11.83 2.77 15.02
N PRO A 119 10.87 3.38 14.31
CA PRO A 119 10.03 2.64 13.36
C PRO A 119 10.88 2.03 12.25
N ARG A 120 10.62 0.75 11.93
CA ARG A 120 11.36 -0.01 10.92
C ARG A 120 11.04 0.45 9.50
N ALA A 121 9.76 0.72 9.25
CA ALA A 121 9.25 1.21 7.98
C ALA A 121 7.90 1.88 8.17
N MET A 122 7.56 2.76 7.25
CA MET A 122 6.26 3.40 7.21
C MET A 122 5.75 3.46 5.77
N VAL A 123 4.57 2.93 5.54
CA VAL A 123 3.79 3.20 4.32
C VAL A 123 2.90 4.39 4.62
N TRP A 124 3.05 5.47 3.87
CA TRP A 124 2.30 6.70 4.09
C TRP A 124 1.62 7.19 2.82
N LEU A 125 0.31 7.38 2.90
CA LEU A 125 -0.50 8.07 1.91
C LEU A 125 -0.77 9.51 2.37
N LEU A 126 -0.48 10.46 1.50
CA LEU A 126 -0.79 11.88 1.70
C LEU A 126 -1.55 12.45 0.50
N PRO A 127 -2.51 13.35 0.72
CA PRO A 127 -2.99 14.20 -0.37
C PRO A 127 -1.80 14.95 -0.97
N ALA A 128 -1.65 14.88 -2.29
CA ALA A 128 -0.61 15.60 -3.00
C ALA A 128 -0.83 17.12 -2.91
N SER A 129 0.20 17.87 -3.30
CA SER A 129 0.19 19.33 -3.29
C SER A 129 -0.90 19.96 -4.15
N ASP A 130 -1.38 19.24 -5.17
CA ASP A 130 -2.48 19.67 -6.05
C ASP A 130 -3.88 19.51 -5.42
N GLU A 131 -3.95 18.96 -4.21
CA GLU A 131 -5.17 18.65 -3.44
C GLU A 131 -6.18 17.71 -4.13
N LYS A 132 -5.83 17.15 -5.29
CA LYS A 132 -6.69 16.32 -6.13
C LYS A 132 -6.20 14.90 -6.24
N SER A 133 -4.88 14.70 -6.17
CA SER A 133 -4.27 13.38 -6.18
C SER A 133 -3.83 12.98 -4.77
N VAL A 134 -3.61 11.68 -4.58
CA VAL A 134 -3.06 11.10 -3.36
C VAL A 134 -1.75 10.42 -3.75
N ALA A 135 -0.72 10.57 -2.92
CA ALA A 135 0.58 9.99 -3.18
C ALA A 135 0.99 9.00 -2.08
N LEU A 136 1.61 7.90 -2.50
CA LEU A 136 2.50 7.09 -1.66
C LEU A 136 3.81 7.85 -1.49
N VAL A 137 4.33 7.89 -0.27
CA VAL A 137 5.49 8.69 0.10
C VAL A 137 6.62 7.79 0.59
N ASP A 138 7.83 8.04 0.10
CA ASP A 138 9.06 7.49 0.66
C ASP A 138 9.38 8.21 1.97
N THR A 139 9.38 7.46 3.06
CA THR A 139 9.52 8.01 4.41
C THR A 139 10.87 7.67 5.04
N ARG A 140 11.83 7.16 4.27
CA ARG A 140 13.15 6.75 4.80
C ARG A 140 14.01 7.94 5.24
N ASP A 141 13.83 9.07 4.57
CA ASP A 141 14.49 10.34 4.94
C ASP A 141 13.47 11.25 5.65
N PRO A 142 13.56 11.43 6.98
CA PRO A 142 12.63 12.27 7.74
C PRO A 142 12.69 13.75 7.36
N ASP A 143 13.81 14.21 6.80
CA ASP A 143 14.01 15.61 6.41
C ASP A 143 13.57 15.86 4.96
N ASN A 144 13.36 14.80 4.17
CA ASN A 144 13.05 14.91 2.75
C ASN A 144 12.09 13.80 2.26
N TYR A 145 10.87 13.83 2.76
CA TYR A 145 9.80 12.97 2.26
C TYR A 145 9.49 13.25 0.79
N ARG A 146 9.50 12.20 -0.03
CA ARG A 146 9.31 12.29 -1.48
C ARG A 146 8.14 11.43 -1.95
N PRO A 147 7.23 11.94 -2.79
CA PRO A 147 6.21 11.11 -3.42
C PRO A 147 6.85 10.12 -4.41
N ILE A 148 6.42 8.86 -4.34
CA ILE A 148 6.94 7.74 -5.14
C ILE A 148 5.85 7.06 -5.98
N GLY A 149 4.58 7.12 -5.58
CA GLY A 149 3.46 6.61 -6.38
C GLY A 149 2.27 7.56 -6.31
N PHE A 150 1.50 7.68 -7.39
CA PHE A 150 0.37 8.60 -7.48
C PHE A 150 -0.92 7.87 -7.84
N PHE A 151 -1.93 7.99 -6.99
CA PHE A 151 -3.27 7.51 -7.28
C PHE A 151 -3.98 8.48 -8.23
N PHE A 152 -4.71 7.93 -9.21
CA PHE A 152 -5.43 8.73 -10.19
C PHE A 152 -6.62 9.46 -9.55
N THR A 153 -7.27 8.80 -8.59
CA THR A 153 -8.41 9.33 -7.84
C THR A 153 -8.30 9.05 -6.35
N VAL A 154 -9.17 9.70 -5.59
CA VAL A 154 -9.33 9.47 -4.15
C VAL A 154 -9.92 8.09 -3.88
N ASP A 155 -10.80 7.62 -4.78
CA ASP A 155 -11.42 6.30 -4.67
C ASP A 155 -10.39 5.20 -4.90
N ASP A 156 -9.47 5.39 -5.86
CA ASP A 156 -8.31 4.49 -6.03
C ASP A 156 -7.47 4.38 -4.76
N ALA A 157 -7.21 5.53 -4.11
CA ALA A 157 -6.43 5.58 -2.89
C ALA A 157 -7.17 4.93 -1.71
N ASN A 158 -8.50 5.08 -1.61
CA ASN A 158 -9.29 4.42 -0.59
C ASN A 158 -9.37 2.91 -0.81
N ALA A 159 -9.48 2.44 -2.05
CA ALA A 159 -9.42 1.01 -2.35
C ALA A 159 -8.07 0.39 -1.93
N PHE A 160 -6.97 1.13 -2.11
CA PHE A 160 -5.67 0.74 -1.55
C PHE A 160 -5.70 0.69 -0.02
N VAL A 161 -6.27 1.70 0.65
CA VAL A 161 -6.38 1.72 2.13
C VAL A 161 -7.12 0.49 2.64
N ASP A 162 -8.28 0.19 2.07
CA ASP A 162 -9.11 -0.95 2.48
C ASP A 162 -8.40 -2.28 2.22
N THR A 163 -7.67 -2.37 1.11
CA THR A 163 -6.86 -3.56 0.78
C THR A 163 -5.71 -3.75 1.77
N MET A 164 -4.97 -2.69 2.08
CA MET A 164 -3.86 -2.73 3.04
C MET A 164 -4.35 -3.06 4.45
N ASP A 165 -5.45 -2.46 4.90
CA ASP A 165 -6.08 -2.74 6.19
C ASP A 165 -6.54 -4.21 6.29
N ALA A 166 -7.10 -4.77 5.21
CA ALA A 166 -7.49 -6.18 5.16
C ALA A 166 -6.27 -7.13 5.26
N ILE A 167 -5.19 -6.84 4.52
CA ILE A 167 -3.94 -7.62 4.58
C ILE A 167 -3.34 -7.57 5.99
N VAL A 168 -3.19 -6.37 6.58
CA VAL A 168 -2.63 -6.21 7.93
C VAL A 168 -3.47 -6.93 8.98
N SER A 169 -4.80 -6.88 8.86
CA SER A 169 -5.71 -7.60 9.77
C SER A 169 -5.52 -9.11 9.67
N SER A 170 -5.39 -9.66 8.46
CA SER A 170 -5.22 -11.10 8.25
C SER A 170 -3.90 -11.66 8.83
N ILE A 171 -2.83 -10.87 8.81
CA ILE A 171 -1.54 -11.21 9.43
C ILE A 171 -1.68 -11.25 10.96
N SER A 172 -2.43 -10.29 11.52
CA SER A 172 -2.63 -10.16 12.96
C SER A 172 -3.49 -11.29 13.53
N GLU A 173 -4.50 -11.75 12.80
CA GLU A 173 -5.38 -12.87 13.19
C GLU A 173 -4.66 -14.22 13.15
N SER A 174 -3.71 -14.40 12.23
CA SER A 174 -2.93 -15.64 12.10
C SER A 174 -1.87 -15.83 13.21
N ALA A 175 -1.59 -14.78 14.00
CA ALA A 175 -0.60 -14.80 15.07
C ALA A 175 -1.17 -15.10 16.47
N GLY A 176 -2.49 -15.28 16.58
CA GLY A 176 -3.21 -15.61 17.83
C GLY A 176 -3.62 -17.08 17.91
#